data_AF-A0A336K917-F1
#
_entry.id   AF-A0A336K917-F1
#
_cell.length_a   1.000
_cell.length_b   1.000
_cell.length_c   1.000
_cell.angle_alpha   90.00
_cell.angle_beta   90.00
_cell.angle_gamma   90.00
#
_symmetry.space_group_name_H-M   'P 1'
#
loop_
_entity.id
_entity.type
_entity.pdbx_description
1 polymer ?
#
loop_
_entity_poly.entity_id
_entity_poly.type
_entity_poly.pdbx_seq_one_letter_code
_entity_poly.pdbx_strand_id
1 'polypeptide(L)'
;MTDVSEWFKTIPIFTRYWFAGTVGISLLSRFNILPAQYLILIPELITSKLQIWRIVTALFFYPLSPQTGFHFMFNCYFLYNYSRRLEEDHFKNTPGDYLFMLLLNWACCVILGIVANFYYLMDPMVLSVLYVW
;
A
#
# COMPACT_ATOMS: atom_id res chain seq x y z
N MET A 1 7.16 17.91 23.70
CA MET A 1 7.20 18.39 22.30
C MET A 1 7.76 17.29 21.40
N THR A 2 7.18 16.09 21.45
CA THR A 2 7.52 14.95 20.56
C THR A 2 6.30 14.05 20.33
N ASP A 3 5.07 14.59 20.44
CA ASP A 3 3.83 13.80 20.39
C ASP A 3 3.70 13.00 19.08
N VAL A 4 4.12 13.58 17.95
CA VAL A 4 4.08 12.90 16.64
C VAL A 4 5.14 11.79 16.53
N SER A 5 6.34 12.00 17.07
CA SER A 5 7.41 10.99 17.04
C SER A 5 7.09 9.81 17.96
N GLU A 6 6.52 10.09 19.12
CA GLU A 6 6.05 9.07 20.06
C GLU A 6 4.85 8.31 19.49
N TRP A 7 3.86 9.01 18.93
CA TRP A 7 2.75 8.37 18.21
C TRP A 7 3.24 7.45 17.10
N PHE A 8 4.20 7.91 16.28
CA PHE A 8 4.76 7.12 15.19
C PHE A 8 5.51 5.88 15.69
N LYS A 9 6.13 5.96 16.88
CA LYS A 9 6.77 4.81 17.55
C LYS A 9 5.78 3.80 18.10
N THR A 10 4.55 4.22 18.45
CA THR A 10 3.47 3.33 18.91
C THR A 10 2.92 2.47 17.78
N ILE A 11 3.06 2.89 16.52
CA ILE A 11 2.59 2.10 15.37
C ILE A 11 3.49 0.89 15.16
N PRO A 12 2.95 -0.33 15.02
CA PRO A 12 3.74 -1.51 14.68
C PRO A 12 4.61 -1.34 13.42
N ILE A 13 5.73 -2.06 13.35
CA ILE A 13 6.82 -1.78 12.39
C ILE A 13 6.33 -1.91 10.95
N PHE A 14 5.58 -2.96 10.62
CA PHE A 14 5.14 -3.20 9.24
C PHE A 14 4.05 -2.23 8.81
N THR A 15 3.06 -2.03 9.67
CA THR A 15 1.99 -1.03 9.45
C THR A 15 2.57 0.36 9.22
N ARG A 16 3.60 0.74 9.98
CA ARG A 16 4.26 2.04 9.91
C ARG A 16 4.95 2.27 8.57
N TYR A 17 5.78 1.33 8.12
CA TYR A 17 6.49 1.46 6.84
C TYR A 17 5.52 1.44 5.67
N TRP A 18 4.48 0.60 5.75
CA TRP A 18 3.46 0.55 4.71
C TRP A 18 2.74 1.89 4.61
N PHE A 19 2.12 2.37 5.69
CA PHE A 19 1.40 3.63 5.72
C PHE A 19 2.27 4.83 5.28
N ALA A 20 3.49 4.93 5.82
CA ALA A 20 4.40 6.02 5.49
C ALA A 20 4.86 5.97 4.02
N GLY A 21 5.08 4.76 3.49
CA GLY A 21 5.39 4.54 2.08
C GLY A 21 4.23 5.02 1.19
N THR A 22 3.00 4.62 1.51
CA THR A 22 1.82 5.00 0.72
C THR A 22 1.57 6.51 0.73
N VAL A 23 1.66 7.14 1.91
CA VAL A 23 1.51 8.59 2.05
C VAL A 23 2.64 9.34 1.34
N GLY A 24 3.89 8.91 1.53
CA GLY A 24 5.07 9.54 0.95
C GLY A 24 5.08 9.47 -0.59
N ILE A 25 4.82 8.29 -1.15
CA ILE A 25 4.81 8.08 -2.61
C ILE A 25 3.65 8.84 -3.26
N SER A 26 2.48 8.85 -2.63
CA SER A 26 1.34 9.60 -3.14
C SER A 26 1.63 11.12 -3.13
N LEU A 27 2.18 11.67 -2.04
CA LEU A 27 2.61 13.07 -1.97
C LEU A 27 3.68 13.42 -3.01
N LEU A 28 4.71 12.58 -3.17
CA LEU A 28 5.77 12.77 -4.17
C LEU A 28 5.21 12.87 -5.58
N SER A 29 4.20 12.07 -5.91
CA SER A 29 3.54 12.16 -7.21
C SER A 29 2.70 13.43 -7.36
N ARG A 30 2.06 13.90 -6.29
CA ARG A 30 1.32 15.18 -6.31
C ARG A 30 2.22 16.39 -6.55
N PHE A 31 3.46 16.36 -6.05
CA PHE A 31 4.47 17.38 -6.34
C PHE A 31 5.09 17.26 -7.74
N ASN A 32 4.62 16.34 -8.59
CA ASN A 32 5.17 16.04 -9.91
C ASN A 32 6.65 15.64 -9.91
N ILE A 33 7.21 15.23 -8.75
CA ILE A 33 8.58 14.71 -8.65
C ILE A 33 8.66 13.34 -9.35
N LEU A 34 7.59 12.55 -9.26
CA LEU A 34 7.43 11.27 -9.95
C LEU A 34 6.14 11.29 -10.79
N PRO A 35 6.21 11.13 -12.13
CA PRO A 35 5.01 11.18 -12.96
C PRO A 35 4.15 9.95 -12.65
N ALA A 36 2.88 10.16 -12.31
CA ALA A 36 1.90 9.10 -11.97
C ALA A 36 1.86 7.96 -12.99
N GLN A 37 2.13 8.25 -14.27
CA GLN A 37 2.20 7.31 -15.38
C GLN A 37 3.27 6.21 -15.21
N TYR A 38 4.35 6.50 -14.46
CA TYR A 38 5.39 5.51 -14.15
C TYR A 38 5.06 4.65 -12.92
N LEU A 39 4.09 5.07 -12.10
CA LEU A 39 3.68 4.35 -10.89
C LEU A 39 2.47 3.43 -11.11
N ILE A 40 1.77 3.60 -12.21
CA ILE A 40 0.65 2.74 -12.59
C ILE A 40 1.16 1.38 -13.09
N LEU A 41 0.49 0.31 -12.68
CA LEU A 41 0.74 -1.03 -13.21
C LEU A 41 0.20 -1.10 -14.65
N ILE A 42 1.10 -1.12 -15.63
CA ILE A 42 0.74 -1.40 -17.03
C ILE A 42 1.35 -2.75 -17.38
N PRO A 43 0.56 -3.84 -17.41
CA PRO A 43 1.08 -5.19 -17.55
C PRO A 43 1.87 -5.40 -18.85
N GLU A 44 1.49 -4.74 -19.94
CA GLU A 44 2.21 -4.77 -21.23
C GLU A 44 3.66 -4.26 -21.14
N LEU A 45 3.92 -3.26 -20.29
CA LEU A 45 5.26 -2.72 -20.06
C LEU A 45 6.10 -3.59 -19.10
N ILE A 46 5.44 -4.38 -18.24
CA ILE A 46 6.12 -5.30 -17.33
C ILE A 46 6.70 -6.48 -18.11
N THR A 47 5.91 -7.10 -18.99
CA THR A 47 6.36 -8.22 -19.82
C THR A 47 7.27 -7.80 -20.97
N SER A 48 7.03 -6.63 -21.59
CA SER A 48 7.87 -6.19 -22.73
C SER A 48 9.17 -5.47 -22.34
N LYS A 49 9.23 -4.81 -21.16
CA LYS A 49 10.40 -4.02 -20.74
C LYS A 49 10.98 -4.39 -19.37
N LEU A 50 10.52 -5.48 -18.75
CA LEU A 50 11.02 -5.98 -17.45
C LEU A 50 11.07 -4.90 -16.36
N GLN A 51 10.06 -4.03 -16.30
CA GLN A 51 9.99 -2.95 -15.31
C GLN A 51 9.47 -3.45 -13.95
N ILE A 52 10.25 -4.30 -13.27
CA ILE A 52 9.88 -4.98 -12.01
C ILE A 52 9.57 -3.96 -10.89
N TRP A 53 10.20 -2.77 -10.94
CA TRP A 53 9.94 -1.71 -9.97
C TRP A 53 8.48 -1.23 -9.97
N ARG A 54 7.75 -1.35 -11.09
CA ARG A 54 6.32 -0.98 -11.17
C ARG A 54 5.43 -1.79 -10.24
N ILE A 55 5.81 -3.03 -9.97
CA ILE A 55 5.06 -3.94 -9.10
C ILE A 55 5.14 -3.46 -7.64
N VAL A 56 6.30 -2.94 -7.24
CA VAL A 56 6.54 -2.39 -5.91
C VAL A 56 5.91 -1.01 -5.80
N THR A 57 6.11 -0.14 -6.80
CA THR A 57 5.58 1.23 -6.74
C THR A 57 4.05 1.28 -6.84
N ALA A 58 3.42 0.37 -7.58
CA ALA A 58 1.96 0.31 -7.69
C ALA A 58 1.25 -0.13 -6.39
N LEU A 59 1.98 -0.79 -5.47
CA LEU A 59 1.45 -1.12 -4.14
C LEU A 59 1.33 0.12 -3.25
N PHE A 60 2.30 1.03 -3.34
CA PHE A 60 2.35 2.23 -2.51
C PHE A 60 1.74 3.46 -3.18
N PHE A 61 1.39 3.38 -4.45
CA PHE A 61 0.92 4.55 -5.20
C PHE A 61 -0.60 4.62 -5.25
N TYR A 62 -1.14 5.77 -4.84
CA TYR A 62 -2.52 6.15 -5.10
C TYR A 62 -2.59 7.46 -5.88
N PRO A 63 -3.43 7.56 -6.92
CA PRO A 63 -3.61 8.79 -7.67
C PRO A 63 -4.30 9.85 -6.78
N LEU A 64 -3.57 10.87 -6.37
CA LEU A 64 -4.11 12.04 -5.67
C LEU A 64 -4.69 13.06 -6.66
N SER A 65 -5.82 12.71 -7.27
CA SER A 65 -6.65 13.67 -8.02
C SER A 65 -7.62 14.40 -7.07
N PRO A 66 -8.07 15.62 -7.40
CA PRO A 66 -8.99 16.38 -6.55
C PRO A 66 -10.29 15.64 -6.17
N GLN A 67 -10.72 14.68 -6.99
CA GLN A 67 -11.91 13.86 -6.76
C GLN A 67 -11.61 12.56 -5.99
N THR A 68 -10.37 12.05 -6.03
CA THR A 68 -9.97 10.78 -5.39
C THR A 68 -9.26 10.98 -4.05
N GLY A 69 -8.96 12.22 -3.66
CA GLY A 69 -8.29 12.52 -2.39
C GLY A 69 -9.06 12.05 -1.15
N PHE A 70 -10.40 12.15 -1.15
CA PHE A 70 -11.22 11.62 -0.05
C PHE A 70 -11.17 10.10 0.03
N HIS A 71 -11.27 9.40 -1.12
CA HIS A 71 -11.12 7.94 -1.17
C HIS A 71 -9.75 7.48 -0.66
N PHE A 72 -8.68 8.20 -1.02
CA PHE A 72 -7.34 7.95 -0.49
C PHE A 72 -7.28 8.07 1.04
N MET A 73 -7.88 9.11 1.62
CA MET A 73 -7.90 9.31 3.07
C MET A 73 -8.62 8.17 3.78
N PHE A 74 -9.76 7.71 3.26
CA PHE A 74 -10.47 6.55 3.81
C PHE A 74 -9.63 5.27 3.72
N ASN A 75 -9.00 5.01 2.57
CA ASN A 75 -8.11 3.85 2.43
C ASN A 75 -6.91 3.90 3.38
N CYS A 76 -6.31 5.08 3.57
CA CYS A 76 -5.25 5.30 4.55
C CYS A 76 -5.73 5.03 5.98
N TYR A 77 -6.94 5.48 6.33
CA TYR A 77 -7.54 5.24 7.63
C TYR A 77 -7.82 3.75 7.87
N PHE A 78 -8.35 3.05 6.86
CA PHE A 78 -8.57 1.61 6.93
C PHE A 78 -7.26 0.86 7.06
N LEU A 79 -6.30 1.12 6.18
CA LEU A 79 -4.97 0.52 6.26
C LEU A 79 -4.37 0.70 7.66
N TYR A 80 -4.38 1.91 8.20
CA TYR A 80 -3.84 2.19 9.53
C TYR A 80 -4.54 1.40 10.64
N ASN A 81 -5.88 1.42 10.72
CA ASN A 81 -6.59 0.77 11.82
C ASN A 81 -6.59 -0.76 11.72
N TYR A 82 -6.80 -1.32 10.52
CA TYR A 82 -6.89 -2.77 10.34
C TYR A 82 -5.52 -3.43 10.35
N SER A 83 -4.52 -2.86 9.67
CA SER A 83 -3.14 -3.38 9.73
C SER A 83 -2.61 -3.36 11.15
N ARG A 84 -2.86 -2.27 11.89
CA ARG A 84 -2.43 -2.16 13.28
C ARG A 84 -3.10 -3.20 14.18
N ARG A 85 -4.41 -3.41 14.03
CA ARG A 85 -5.15 -4.43 14.78
C ARG A 85 -4.70 -5.85 14.45
N LEU A 86 -4.46 -6.19 13.18
CA LEU A 86 -3.92 -7.50 12.83
C LEU A 86 -2.55 -7.74 13.47
N GLU A 87 -1.66 -6.74 13.41
CA GLU A 87 -0.30 -6.85 13.93
C GLU A 87 -0.28 -6.90 15.48
N GLU A 88 -1.18 -6.19 16.16
CA GLU A 88 -1.28 -6.15 17.63
C GLU A 88 -2.10 -7.31 18.25
N ASP A 89 -3.22 -7.71 17.63
CA ASP A 89 -4.14 -8.70 18.20
C ASP A 89 -3.82 -10.14 17.75
N HIS A 90 -3.54 -10.35 16.46
CA HIS A 90 -3.37 -11.69 15.89
C HIS A 90 -1.90 -12.13 15.79
N PHE A 91 -1.00 -11.23 15.41
CA PHE A 91 0.39 -11.57 15.07
C PHE A 91 1.44 -11.10 16.10
N LYS A 92 1.01 -10.78 17.32
CA LYS A 92 1.87 -10.24 18.39
C LYS A 92 3.12 -11.08 18.69
N ASN A 93 3.00 -12.41 18.58
CA ASN A 93 4.09 -13.35 18.88
C ASN A 93 4.83 -13.86 17.63
N THR A 94 4.29 -13.63 16.42
CA THR A 94 4.87 -14.10 15.15
C THR A 94 4.85 -13.01 14.07
N PRO A 95 5.68 -11.96 14.20
CA PRO A 95 5.76 -10.89 13.20
C PRO A 95 6.15 -11.39 11.79
N GLY A 96 6.80 -12.56 11.69
CA GLY A 96 7.14 -13.20 10.42
C GLY A 96 5.92 -13.70 9.63
N ASP A 97 4.89 -14.21 10.32
CA ASP A 97 3.68 -14.72 9.66
C ASP A 97 2.85 -13.57 9.09
N TYR A 98 2.84 -12.42 9.78
CA TYR A 98 2.22 -11.21 9.28
C TYR A 98 2.88 -10.72 7.98
N LEU A 99 4.22 -10.69 7.95
CA LEU A 99 4.99 -10.34 6.75
C LEU A 99 4.66 -11.30 5.60
N PHE A 100 4.62 -12.60 5.87
CA PHE A 100 4.26 -13.60 4.86
C PHE A 100 2.85 -13.39 4.31
N MET A 101 1.86 -13.14 5.18
CA MET A 101 0.50 -12.82 4.78
C MET A 101 0.47 -11.56 3.89
N LEU A 102 1.21 -10.51 4.25
CA LEU A 102 1.27 -9.25 3.51
C LEU A 102 1.90 -9.45 2.12
N LEU A 103 2.99 -10.22 2.04
CA LEU A 103 3.63 -10.58 0.77
C LEU A 103 2.74 -11.46 -0.11
N LEU A 104 2.06 -12.44 0.48
CA LEU A 104 1.12 -13.30 -0.25
C LEU A 104 -0.03 -12.47 -0.81
N ASN A 105 -0.58 -11.57 -0.01
CA ASN A 105 -1.67 -10.70 -0.44
C ASN A 105 -1.21 -9.75 -1.56
N TRP A 106 -0.01 -9.21 -1.43
CA TRP A 106 0.61 -8.43 -2.49
C TRP A 106 0.77 -9.24 -3.78
N ALA A 107 1.31 -10.46 -3.71
CA ALA A 107 1.47 -11.33 -4.87
C ALA A 107 0.12 -11.61 -5.56
N CYS A 108 -0.93 -11.90 -4.79
CA CYS A 108 -2.29 -12.08 -5.30
C CYS A 108 -2.82 -10.80 -5.99
N CYS A 109 -2.64 -9.63 -5.36
CA CYS A 109 -3.05 -8.35 -5.94
C CYS A 109 -2.30 -8.05 -7.25
N VAL A 110 -1.03 -8.43 -7.36
CA VAL A 110 -0.23 -8.26 -8.58
C VAL A 110 -0.73 -9.17 -9.69
N ILE A 111 -1.00 -10.45 -9.39
CA ILE A 111 -1.56 -11.39 -10.37
C ILE A 111 -2.92 -10.89 -10.86
N LEU A 112 -3.80 -10.46 -9.94
CA LEU A 112 -5.09 -9.87 -10.30
C LEU A 112 -4.94 -8.58 -11.10
N GLY A 113 -3.98 -7.72 -10.77
CA GLY A 113 -3.69 -6.49 -11.51
C GLY A 113 -3.26 -6.77 -12.96
N ILE A 114 -2.48 -7.84 -13.18
CA ILE A 114 -2.06 -8.26 -14.52
C ILE A 114 -3.22 -8.88 -15.30
N VAL A 115 -4.01 -9.76 -14.68
CA VAL A 115 -5.12 -10.48 -15.34
C VAL A 115 -6.30 -9.55 -15.63
N ALA A 116 -6.66 -8.69 -14.69
CA ALA A 116 -7.83 -7.82 -14.79
C ALA A 116 -7.50 -6.40 -15.32
N ASN A 117 -6.25 -6.12 -15.69
CA ASN A 117 -5.78 -4.80 -16.14
C ASN A 117 -6.13 -3.66 -15.17
N PHE A 118 -6.06 -3.93 -13.85
CA PHE A 118 -6.28 -2.88 -12.85
C PHE A 118 -5.04 -2.01 -12.69
N TYR A 119 -5.25 -0.70 -12.78
CA TYR A 119 -4.19 0.31 -12.70
C TYR A 119 -3.75 0.63 -11.26
N TYR A 120 -4.62 0.37 -10.26
CA TYR A 120 -4.41 0.74 -8.86
C TYR A 120 -4.53 -0.49 -7.95
N LEU A 121 -3.44 -0.84 -7.24
CA LEU A 121 -3.39 -2.04 -6.39
C LEU A 121 -3.66 -1.74 -4.91
N MET A 122 -3.75 -0.47 -4.53
CA MET A 122 -4.00 -0.09 -3.13
C MET A 122 -5.40 -0.49 -2.65
N ASP A 123 -6.45 -0.25 -3.44
CA ASP A 123 -7.83 -0.63 -3.08
C ASP A 123 -8.00 -2.13 -2.79
N PRO A 124 -7.60 -3.06 -3.70
CA PRO A 124 -7.73 -4.49 -3.44
C PRO A 124 -6.86 -4.95 -2.27
N MET A 125 -5.71 -4.32 -2.06
CA MET A 125 -4.84 -4.66 -0.93
C MET A 125 -5.44 -4.24 0.41
N VAL A 126 -6.01 -3.05 0.52
CA VAL A 126 -6.71 -2.62 1.75
C VAL A 126 -7.93 -3.50 2.00
N LEU A 127 -8.71 -3.80 0.96
CA LEU A 127 -9.86 -4.71 1.04
C LEU A 127 -9.46 -6.12 1.51
N SER A 128 -8.31 -6.62 1.06
CA SER A 128 -7.84 -7.95 1.46
C SER A 128 -7.48 -8.02 2.95
N VAL A 129 -6.85 -6.98 3.50
CA VAL A 129 -6.50 -6.91 4.93
C VAL A 129 -7.76 -6.73 5.78
N LEU A 130 -8.71 -5.95 5.27
CA LEU A 130 -10.06 -5.82 5.81
C LEU A 130 -10.80 -7.16 5.89
N TYR A 131 -10.62 -8.05 4.89
CA TYR A 131 -11.30 -9.35 4.84
C TYR A 131 -10.69 -10.39 5.78
N VAL A 132 -9.38 -10.32 6.02
CA VAL A 132 -8.68 -11.24 6.93
C VAL A 132 -8.99 -10.92 8.40
N TRP A 133 -9.40 -9.68 8.69
CA TRP A 133 -9.86 -9.25 10.00
C TRP A 133 -11.30 -9.71 10.28
#